data_AF-A0A959QIH4-F1
#
_entry.id   AF-A0A959QIH4-F1
#
_cell.length_a   1.000
_cell.length_b   1.000
_cell.length_c   1.000
_cell.angle_alpha   90.00
_cell.angle_beta   90.00
_cell.angle_gamma   90.00
#
_symmetry.space_group_name_H-M   'P 1'
#
loop_
_entity.id
_entity.type
_entity.pdbx_description
1 polymer ?
#
loop_
_entity_poly.entity_id
_entity_poly.type
_entity_poly.pdbx_seq_one_letter_code
_entity_poly.pdbx_strand_id
1 'polypeptide(L)'
;MKRNISFAFFIALINCNLSQAQVQFEESDSFWPHRIFSNITMAVCDINHDCKDDIIVLDEGSDLKVFTQDGNSFSERYERSVGNHVEWTLLTADFNKDNLPDFLTGGVYDGLKY
;
A
#
# COMPACT_ATOMS: atom_id res chain seq x y z
N MET A 1 -36.12 -35.79 27.43
CA MET A 1 -35.69 -34.38 27.21
C MET A 1 -35.05 -34.27 25.84
N LYS A 2 -35.73 -33.68 24.85
CA LYS A 2 -35.18 -33.45 23.51
C LYS A 2 -34.46 -32.09 23.51
N ARG A 3 -33.13 -32.09 23.35
CA ARG A 3 -32.34 -30.85 23.21
C ARG A 3 -32.64 -30.25 21.83
N ASN A 4 -33.29 -29.09 21.82
CA ASN A 4 -33.61 -28.35 20.61
C ASN A 4 -32.33 -27.72 20.02
N ILE A 5 -31.56 -28.52 19.30
CA ILE A 5 -30.35 -28.11 18.57
C ILE A 5 -30.70 -27.15 17.40
N SER A 6 -31.97 -27.11 16.99
CA SER A 6 -32.46 -26.29 15.87
C SER A 6 -32.35 -24.78 16.08
N PHE A 7 -32.33 -24.28 17.33
CA PHE A 7 -32.34 -22.83 17.59
C PHE A 7 -30.92 -22.22 17.49
N ALA A 8 -29.89 -22.97 17.89
CA ALA A 8 -28.49 -22.51 17.79
C ALA A 8 -28.00 -22.46 16.33
N PHE A 9 -28.48 -23.38 15.47
CA PHE A 9 -28.16 -23.37 14.03
C PHE A 9 -28.76 -22.18 13.29
N PHE A 10 -29.93 -21.68 13.73
CA PHE A 10 -30.61 -20.56 13.08
C PHE A 10 -29.90 -19.21 13.34
N ILE A 11 -29.26 -19.04 14.51
CA ILE A 11 -28.49 -17.84 14.85
C ILE A 11 -27.14 -17.81 14.10
N ALA A 12 -26.54 -18.98 13.83
CA ALA A 12 -25.31 -19.08 13.05
C ALA A 12 -25.51 -18.75 11.56
N LEU A 13 -26.69 -19.02 11.00
CA LEU A 13 -27.00 -18.77 9.59
C LEU A 13 -27.25 -17.29 9.24
N ILE A 14 -27.55 -16.44 10.22
CA ILE A 14 -27.86 -15.01 10.00
C ILE A 14 -26.60 -14.13 9.90
N ASN A 15 -25.42 -14.62 10.31
CA ASN A 15 -24.17 -13.84 10.32
C ASN A 15 -23.18 -14.19 9.21
N CYS A 16 -23.58 -14.99 8.22
CA CYS A 16 -22.72 -15.29 7.08
C CYS A 16 -22.77 -14.13 6.07
N ASN A 17 -22.15 -13.00 6.42
CA ASN A 17 -21.71 -12.05 5.40
C ASN A 17 -20.59 -12.75 4.63
N LEU A 18 -20.95 -13.39 3.52
CA LEU A 18 -19.97 -13.80 2.52
C LEU A 18 -19.23 -12.54 2.10
N SER A 19 -17.98 -12.36 2.52
CA SER A 19 -17.13 -11.33 1.94
C SER A 19 -16.99 -11.66 0.46
N GLN A 20 -17.77 -11.01 -0.38
CA GLN A 20 -17.57 -11.10 -1.81
C GLN A 20 -16.26 -10.37 -2.09
N ALA A 21 -15.25 -11.12 -2.55
CA ALA A 21 -14.04 -10.51 -3.07
C ALA A 21 -14.42 -9.52 -4.18
N GLN A 22 -13.67 -8.43 -4.30
CA GLN A 22 -13.87 -7.46 -5.38
C GLN A 22 -13.66 -8.16 -6.73
N VAL A 23 -14.72 -8.21 -7.56
CA VAL A 23 -14.71 -8.86 -8.89
C VAL A 23 -14.76 -7.86 -10.05
N GLN A 24 -14.83 -6.57 -9.74
CA GLN A 24 -14.88 -5.49 -10.73
C GLN A 24 -14.06 -4.30 -10.25
N PHE A 25 -13.36 -3.66 -11.19
CA PHE A 25 -12.61 -2.43 -10.98
C PHE A 25 -13.29 -1.31 -11.78
N GLU A 26 -13.45 -0.15 -11.17
CA GLU A 26 -13.83 1.09 -11.85
C GLU A 26 -12.57 1.93 -12.05
N GLU A 27 -12.38 2.45 -13.25
CA GLU A 27 -11.31 3.41 -13.54
C GLU A 27 -11.58 4.72 -12.77
N SER A 28 -10.59 5.21 -12.04
CA SER A 28 -10.70 6.45 -11.28
C SER A 28 -9.40 7.25 -11.36
N ASP A 29 -9.46 8.38 -12.07
CA ASP A 29 -8.39 9.38 -12.09
C ASP A 29 -8.42 10.30 -10.85
N SER A 30 -9.56 10.35 -10.15
CA SER A 30 -9.77 11.22 -8.98
C SER A 30 -9.25 10.62 -7.68
N PHE A 31 -8.65 9.43 -7.75
CA PHE A 31 -8.19 8.68 -6.59
C PHE A 31 -6.90 9.23 -5.98
N TRP A 32 -6.09 9.89 -6.80
CA TRP A 32 -4.80 10.45 -6.39
C TRP A 32 -4.96 11.92 -5.98
N PRO A 33 -4.35 12.35 -4.86
CA PRO A 33 -4.44 13.75 -4.43
C PRO A 33 -3.76 14.69 -5.43
N HIS A 34 -2.75 14.20 -6.16
CA HIS A 34 -1.98 14.95 -7.16
C HIS A 34 -1.60 14.07 -8.37
N ARG A 35 -1.28 14.71 -9.51
CA ARG A 35 -0.69 13.99 -10.65
C ARG A 35 0.72 13.54 -10.29
N ILE A 36 1.03 12.28 -10.59
CA ILE A 36 2.35 11.69 -10.39
C ILE A 36 2.93 11.37 -11.77
N PHE A 37 4.15 11.81 -12.01
CA PHE A 37 4.86 11.75 -13.29
C PHE A 37 6.06 10.82 -13.19
N SER A 38 5.82 9.55 -12.88
CA SER A 38 6.82 8.49 -13.05
C SER A 38 6.17 7.14 -12.82
N ASN A 39 6.33 6.21 -13.77
CA ASN A 39 5.88 4.82 -13.59
C ASN A 39 7.00 3.80 -13.63
N ILE A 40 8.27 4.21 -13.59
CA ILE A 40 9.35 3.24 -13.77
C ILE A 40 9.40 2.29 -12.56
N THR A 41 9.11 2.81 -11.35
CA THR A 41 9.16 2.00 -10.14
C THR A 41 8.17 2.47 -9.08
N MET A 42 7.56 1.49 -8.43
CA MET A 42 6.62 1.65 -7.32
C MET A 42 6.80 0.48 -6.35
N ALA A 43 6.42 0.69 -5.10
CA ALA A 43 6.35 -0.37 -4.10
C ALA A 43 5.05 -0.27 -3.30
N VAL A 44 4.66 -1.40 -2.73
CA VAL A 44 3.45 -1.54 -1.92
C VAL A 44 3.85 -2.25 -0.63
N CYS A 45 3.59 -1.62 0.51
CA CYS A 45 3.81 -2.21 1.84
C CYS A 45 3.06 -1.41 2.91
N ASP A 46 2.70 -2.06 4.01
CA ASP A 46 2.15 -1.40 5.21
C ASP A 46 3.28 -0.70 5.98
N ILE A 47 3.44 0.61 5.80
CA ILE A 47 4.57 1.37 6.39
C ILE A 47 4.31 1.78 7.84
N ASN A 48 3.05 1.72 8.25
CA ASN A 48 2.58 2.32 9.50
C ASN A 48 1.94 1.29 10.46
N HIS A 49 1.89 0.03 10.06
CA HIS A 49 1.35 -1.12 10.77
C HIS A 49 -0.15 -1.06 11.06
N ASP A 50 -0.93 -0.41 10.20
CA ASP A 50 -2.39 -0.38 10.31
C ASP A 50 -3.09 -1.53 9.58
N CYS A 51 -2.31 -2.48 9.03
CA CYS A 51 -2.75 -3.62 8.24
C CYS A 51 -3.37 -3.24 6.89
N LYS A 52 -2.99 -2.09 6.33
CA LYS A 52 -3.37 -1.68 4.98
C LYS A 52 -2.15 -1.48 4.10
N ASP A 53 -2.33 -1.69 2.81
CA ASP A 53 -1.27 -1.52 1.82
C ASP A 53 -1.11 -0.04 1.46
N ASP A 54 0.04 0.53 1.79
CA ASP A 54 0.40 1.88 1.38
C ASP A 54 1.16 1.86 0.04
N ILE A 55 1.17 2.99 -0.67
CA ILE A 55 1.82 3.10 -1.97
C ILE A 55 3.00 4.06 -1.88
N ILE A 56 4.14 3.61 -2.39
CA ILE A 56 5.38 4.39 -2.48
C ILE A 56 5.78 4.49 -3.94
N VAL A 57 6.08 5.70 -4.38
CA VAL A 57 6.47 6.01 -5.77
C VAL A 57 7.64 6.97 -5.79
N LEU A 58 8.38 6.97 -6.90
CA LEU A 58 9.39 7.98 -7.20
C LEU A 58 8.88 8.90 -8.28
N ASP A 59 8.25 10.00 -7.90
CA ASP A 59 7.77 11.04 -8.82
C ASP A 59 8.95 11.71 -9.55
N GLU A 60 8.79 11.90 -10.85
CA GLU A 60 9.85 12.32 -11.79
C GLU A 60 11.14 11.47 -11.71
N GLY A 61 11.07 10.31 -11.05
CA GLY A 61 12.20 9.42 -10.78
C GLY A 61 13.13 9.86 -9.66
N SER A 62 12.88 10.99 -8.98
CA SER A 62 13.77 11.51 -7.92
C SER A 62 13.05 11.88 -6.64
N ASP A 63 11.73 12.08 -6.67
CA ASP A 63 10.96 12.52 -5.51
C ASP A 63 10.16 11.34 -4.94
N LEU A 64 10.66 10.81 -3.84
CA LEU A 64 9.99 9.74 -3.10
C LEU A 64 8.73 10.28 -2.44
N LYS A 65 7.57 9.82 -2.92
CA LYS A 65 6.26 10.13 -2.36
C LYS A 65 5.64 8.88 -1.77
N VAL A 66 5.03 9.06 -0.61
CA VAL A 66 4.37 8.00 0.16
C VAL A 66 2.91 8.37 0.36
N PHE A 67 2.04 7.46 -0.02
CA PHE A 67 0.60 7.59 0.08
C PHE A 67 0.07 6.52 1.01
N THR A 68 -0.53 6.93 2.14
CA THR A 68 -1.12 6.00 3.10
C THR A 68 -2.58 5.74 2.80
N GLN A 69 -3.02 4.49 2.95
CA GLN A 69 -4.41 4.11 2.70
C GLN A 69 -5.33 4.51 3.87
N ASP A 70 -6.37 5.29 3.57
CA ASP A 70 -7.47 5.60 4.48
C ASP A 70 -8.80 5.15 3.88
N GLY A 71 -9.25 3.96 4.29
CA GLY A 71 -10.43 3.30 3.73
C GLY A 71 -10.26 3.01 2.23
N ASN A 72 -11.05 3.68 1.40
CA ASN A 72 -11.02 3.54 -0.06
C ASN A 72 -10.30 4.72 -0.72
N SER A 73 -9.36 5.38 -0.04
CA SER A 73 -8.67 6.56 -0.53
C SER A 73 -7.23 6.58 -0.06
N PHE A 74 -6.41 7.42 -0.70
CA PHE A 74 -5.01 7.60 -0.35
C PHE A 74 -4.73 9.05 0.01
N SER A 75 -3.93 9.24 1.05
CA SER A 75 -3.45 10.56 1.47
C SER A 75 -1.94 10.61 1.35
N GLU A 76 -1.42 11.68 0.74
CA GLU A 76 0.02 11.90 0.70
C GLU A 76 0.52 12.19 2.12
N ARG A 77 1.47 11.38 2.59
CA ARG A 77 1.98 11.43 3.95
C ARG A 77 3.37 12.04 4.03
N TYR A 78 4.15 11.88 2.97
CA TYR A 78 5.56 12.22 2.95
C TYR A 78 6.07 12.40 1.51
N GLU A 79 6.93 13.39 1.33
CA GLU A 79 7.67 13.67 0.09
C GLU A 79 9.13 13.97 0.44
N ARG A 80 10.07 13.36 -0.27
CA ARG A 80 11.50 13.66 -0.18
C ARG A 80 12.20 13.41 -1.51
N SER A 81 13.02 14.35 -1.95
CA SER A 81 14.00 14.09 -3.01
C SER A 81 15.10 13.12 -2.52
N VAL A 82 15.26 11.99 -3.21
CA VAL A 82 16.27 10.96 -2.93
C VAL A 82 17.60 11.20 -3.69
N GLY A 83 17.63 12.20 -4.56
CA GLY A 83 18.83 12.57 -5.30
C GLY A 83 18.56 13.54 -6.46
N ASN A 84 19.62 13.87 -7.18
CA ASN A 84 19.55 14.75 -8.37
C ASN A 84 19.46 13.98 -9.69
N HIS A 85 19.37 12.65 -9.62
CA HIS A 85 19.36 11.75 -10.76
C HIS A 85 18.12 10.85 -10.71
N VAL A 86 17.69 10.41 -11.89
CA VAL A 86 16.57 9.50 -12.03
C VAL A 86 16.96 8.14 -11.50
N GLU A 87 16.23 7.71 -10.48
CA GLU A 87 16.26 6.38 -9.92
C GLU A 87 15.30 5.47 -10.71
N TRP A 88 15.66 4.19 -10.84
CA TRP A 88 14.94 3.21 -11.66
C TRP A 88 14.39 2.03 -10.87
N THR A 89 14.79 1.90 -9.60
CA THR A 89 14.32 0.85 -8.72
C THR A 89 13.91 1.42 -7.37
N LEU A 90 12.89 0.81 -6.78
CA LEU A 90 12.43 1.04 -5.43
C LEU A 90 12.16 -0.34 -4.81
N LEU A 91 12.79 -0.61 -3.68
CA LEU A 91 12.65 -1.84 -2.91
C LEU A 91 12.21 -1.52 -1.49
N THR A 92 11.38 -2.38 -0.92
CA THR A 92 10.93 -2.27 0.47
C THR A 92 11.24 -3.55 1.22
N ALA A 93 11.84 -3.41 2.40
CA ALA A 93 12.04 -4.49 3.37
C ALA A 93 12.45 -3.88 4.72
N ASP A 94 12.32 -4.64 5.80
CA ASP A 94 12.93 -4.28 7.08
C ASP A 94 14.43 -4.63 7.05
N PHE A 95 15.25 -3.72 6.51
CA PHE A 95 16.69 -3.91 6.37
C PHE A 95 17.42 -3.65 7.69
N ASN A 96 16.92 -2.71 8.50
CA ASN A 96 17.54 -2.25 9.74
C ASN A 96 17.12 -3.07 10.98
N LYS A 97 16.06 -3.90 10.87
CA LYS A 97 15.47 -4.75 11.91
C LYS A 97 14.71 -4.02 13.02
N ASP A 98 14.11 -2.87 12.72
CA ASP A 98 13.24 -2.14 13.64
C ASP A 98 11.76 -2.55 13.53
N ASN A 99 11.47 -3.51 12.64
CA ASN A 99 10.15 -3.98 12.25
C ASN A 99 9.36 -3.03 11.37
N LEU A 100 9.89 -1.87 10.96
CA LEU A 100 9.26 -0.99 9.99
C LEU A 100 9.85 -1.25 8.60
N PRO A 101 9.07 -1.09 7.50
CA PRO A 101 9.64 -1.16 6.17
C PRO A 101 10.60 0.01 5.92
N ASP A 102 11.83 -0.31 5.55
CA ASP A 102 12.80 0.64 4.98
C ASP A 102 12.66 0.68 3.46
N PHE A 103 13.14 1.77 2.84
CA PHE A 103 13.08 1.98 1.38
C PHE A 103 14.47 2.13 0.79
N LEU A 104 14.79 1.34 -0.24
CA LEU A 104 16.03 1.44 -0.99
C LEU A 104 15.73 1.82 -2.42
N THR A 105 16.53 2.75 -2.95
CA THR A 105 16.40 3.22 -4.33
C THR A 105 17.74 3.17 -5.06
N GLY A 106 17.69 3.06 -6.38
CA GLY A 106 18.89 2.99 -7.20
C GLY A 106 18.65 3.33 -8.67
N GLY A 107 19.64 3.98 -9.27
CA GLY A 107 19.54 4.61 -10.57
C GLY A 107 20.86 4.66 -11.31
N VAL A 108 20.95 5.62 -12.23
CA VAL A 108 22.11 5.81 -13.11
C VAL A 108 23.37 6.13 -12.30
N TYR A 109 24.38 5.26 -12.37
CA TYR A 109 25.79 5.48 -11.99
C TYR A 109 26.13 6.00 -10.57
N ASP A 110 25.18 5.98 -9.62
CA ASP A 110 25.39 6.61 -8.30
C ASP A 110 25.64 5.63 -7.13
N GLY A 111 25.46 4.32 -7.34
CA GLY A 111 25.42 3.35 -6.24
C GLY A 111 24.10 3.38 -5.46
N LEU A 112 23.94 2.46 -4.50
CA LEU A 112 22.72 2.33 -3.68
C LEU A 112 22.58 3.51 -2.69
N LYS A 113 21.37 4.06 -2.56
CA LYS A 113 21.00 5.09 -1.57
C LYS A 113 19.93 4.53 -0.62
N TYR A 114 20.08 4.81 0.67
CA TYR A 114 19.23 4.34 1.78
C TYR A 114 18.75 5.54 2.61
#